data_AF-A0A6G1X7F8-F1
#
_entry.id   AF-A0A6G1X7F8-F1
#
_cell.length_a   1.000
_cell.length_b   1.000
_cell.length_c   1.000
_cell.angle_alpha   90.00
_cell.angle_beta   90.00
_cell.angle_gamma   90.00
#
_symmetry.space_group_name_H-M   'P 1'
#
loop_
_entity.id
_entity.type
_entity.pdbx_description
1 polymer ?
#
loop_
_entity_poly.entity_id
_entity_poly.type
_entity_poly.pdbx_seq_one_letter_code
_entity_poly.pdbx_strand_id
1 'polypeptide(L)' 'MDVEDKRVSRMYRRILTSNETKGLITFQRMDKSMQEKVKQKMVQNGSDSAHKILKRIEYMQEID' A
#
# COMPACT_ATOMS: atom_id res chain seq x y z
N MET A 1 2.48 -15.45 14.30
CA MET A 1 2.22 -14.34 13.35
C MET A 1 1.06 -14.74 12.48
N ASP A 2 -0.03 -13.98 12.54
CA ASP A 2 -1.32 -14.29 11.94
C ASP A 2 -1.21 -14.45 10.40
N VAL A 3 -2.04 -15.31 9.81
CA VAL A 3 -2.05 -15.57 8.36
C VAL A 3 -2.35 -14.28 7.59
N GLU A 4 -3.21 -13.44 8.17
CA GLU A 4 -3.57 -12.15 7.59
C GLU A 4 -2.40 -11.16 7.62
N ASP A 5 -1.68 -11.05 8.74
CA ASP A 5 -0.48 -10.19 8.85
C ASP A 5 0.58 -10.54 7.82
N LYS A 6 0.78 -11.83 7.56
CA LYS A 6 1.70 -12.30 6.52
C LYS A 6 1.26 -11.87 5.13
N ARG A 7 -0.06 -11.92 4.87
CA ARG A 7 -0.64 -11.48 3.59
C ARG A 7 -0.47 -9.97 3.40
N VAL A 8 -0.81 -9.16 4.40
CA VAL A 8 -0.62 -7.69 4.38
C VAL A 8 0.86 -7.35 4.13
N SER A 9 1.77 -8.00 4.85
CA SER A 9 3.21 -7.77 4.70
C SER A 9 3.73 -8.16 3.31
N ARG A 10 3.17 -9.20 2.69
CA ARG A 10 3.50 -9.59 1.31
C ARG A 10 3.02 -8.54 0.31
N MET A 11 1.81 -8.02 0.48
CA MET A 11 1.25 -7.01 -0.41
C MET A 11 1.99 -5.67 -0.29
N TYR A 12 2.28 -5.25 0.94
CA TYR A 12 3.12 -4.09 1.22
C TYR A 12 4.47 -4.17 0.49
N ARG A 13 5.20 -5.29 0.66
CA ARG A 13 6.49 -5.48 -0.03
C ARG A 13 6.35 -5.47 -1.54
N ARG A 14 5.30 -6.11 -2.08
CA ARG A 14 5.04 -6.14 -3.52
C ARG A 14 4.83 -4.74 -4.07
N ILE A 15 4.09 -3.88 -3.36
CA ILE A 15 3.87 -2.49 -3.78
C ILE A 15 5.18 -1.70 -3.78
N LEU A 16 5.99 -1.82 -2.73
CA LEU A 16 7.25 -1.06 -2.62
C LEU A 16 8.35 -1.50 -3.59
N THR A 17 8.40 -2.79 -3.92
CA THR A 17 9.44 -3.36 -4.78
C THR A 17 9.05 -3.38 -6.26
N SER A 18 7.78 -3.10 -6.57
CA SER A 18 7.33 -2.94 -7.95
C SER A 18 7.70 -1.55 -8.45
N ASN A 19 7.73 -1.39 -9.79
CA ASN A 19 7.69 -0.05 -10.35
C ASN A 19 6.43 0.68 -9.88
N GLU A 20 6.52 2.00 -9.83
CA GLU A 20 5.54 2.86 -9.18
C GLU A 20 4.11 2.64 -9.69
N THR A 21 3.92 2.64 -11.01
CA THR A 21 2.62 2.41 -11.66
C THR A 21 2.03 1.05 -11.31
N LYS A 22 2.84 -0.02 -11.34
CA LYS A 22 2.39 -1.37 -10.97
C LYS A 22 2.03 -1.46 -9.49
N GLY A 23 2.78 -0.76 -8.63
CA GLY A 23 2.49 -0.66 -7.20
C GLY A 23 1.11 -0.04 -6.95
N LEU A 24 0.82 1.09 -7.60
CA LEU A 24 -0.47 1.78 -7.50
C LEU A 24 -1.63 0.93 -8.04
N ILE A 25 -1.50 0.35 -9.24
CA ILE A 25 -2.53 -0.55 -9.80
C ILE A 25 -2.77 -1.74 -8.87
N THR A 26 -1.70 -2.31 -8.31
CA THR A 26 -1.81 -3.44 -7.38
C THR A 26 -2.58 -3.03 -6.12
N PHE A 27 -2.33 -1.84 -5.58
CA PHE A 27 -3.06 -1.27 -4.44
C PHE A 27 -4.55 -1.08 -4.75
N GLN A 28 -4.89 -0.44 -5.86
CA GLN A 28 -6.27 -0.14 -6.25
C GLN A 28 -7.12 -1.39 -6.49
N ARG A 29 -6.51 -2.47 -6.98
CA ARG A 29 -7.22 -3.76 -7.21
C ARG A 29 -7.53 -4.52 -5.93
N MET A 30 -7.03 -4.09 -4.78
CA MET A 30 -7.35 -4.72 -3.49
C MET A 30 -8.71 -4.25 -3.00
N ASP A 31 -9.37 -5.08 -2.19
CA ASP A 31 -10.55 -4.64 -1.44
C ASP A 31 -10.18 -3.54 -0.42
N LYS A 32 -11.19 -2.76 -0.01
CA LYS A 32 -11.00 -1.61 0.89
C LYS A 32 -10.36 -1.99 2.23
N SER A 33 -10.70 -3.17 2.78
CA SER A 33 -10.14 -3.63 4.06
C SER A 33 -8.62 -3.88 3.94
N MET A 34 -8.20 -4.56 2.88
CA MET A 34 -6.80 -4.84 2.59
C MET A 34 -6.04 -3.55 2.26
N GLN A 35 -6.64 -2.62 1.51
CA GLN A 35 -6.05 -1.31 1.24
C GLN A 35 -5.73 -0.56 2.55
N GLU A 36 -6.67 -0.55 3.48
CA GLU A 36 -6.51 0.14 4.76
C GLU A 36 -5.44 -0.51 5.64
N LYS A 37 -5.41 -1.84 5.72
CA LYS A 37 -4.34 -2.58 6.43
C LYS A 37 -2.96 -2.33 5.82
N VAL A 38 -2.87 -2.28 4.49
CA VAL A 38 -1.61 -1.97 3.79
C VAL A 38 -1.20 -0.52 4.01
N LYS A 39 -2.13 0.44 3.99
CA LYS A 39 -1.87 1.85 4.34
C LYS A 39 -1.33 1.97 5.76
N GLN A 40 -1.99 1.34 6.74
CA GLN A 40 -1.51 1.32 8.12
C GLN A 40 -0.10 0.72 8.21
N LYS A 41 0.19 -0.36 7.47
CA LYS A 41 1.52 -0.97 7.41
C LYS A 41 2.58 -0.02 6.82
N MET A 42 2.21 0.75 5.79
CA MET A 42 3.08 1.77 5.18
C MET A 42 3.42 2.87 6.18
N VAL A 43 2.41 3.38 6.90
CA VAL A 43 2.58 4.40 7.95
C VAL A 43 3.47 3.87 9.08
N GLN A 44 3.21 2.65 9.57
CA GLN A 44 3.98 2.02 10.64
C GLN A 44 5.45 1.79 10.27
N ASN A 45 5.76 1.44 9.02
CA ASN A 45 7.14 1.24 8.58
C ASN A 45 7.85 2.57 8.29
N GLY A 46 7.12 3.62 7.92
CA GLY A 46 7.64 4.99 7.79
C GLY A 46 8.68 5.22 6.69
N SER A 47 9.04 4.21 5.88
CA SER A 47 10.08 4.36 4.85
C SER A 47 9.75 5.44 3.81
N ASP A 48 10.76 6.08 3.23
CA ASP A 48 10.59 7.11 2.18
C ASP A 48 9.77 6.62 1.00
N SER A 49 9.99 5.38 0.59
CA SER A 49 9.25 4.75 -0.51
C SER A 49 7.77 4.56 -0.15
N ALA A 50 7.47 4.20 1.10
CA ALA A 50 6.09 4.10 1.59
C ALA A 50 5.40 5.45 1.61
N HIS A 51 6.08 6.51 2.09
CA HIS A 51 5.55 7.88 2.09
C HIS A 51 5.26 8.40 0.67
N LYS A 52 6.15 8.15 -0.30
CA LYS A 52 5.93 8.54 -1.70
C LYS A 52 4.69 7.89 -2.31
N ILE A 53 4.44 6.63 -1.97
CA ILE A 53 3.25 5.91 -2.46
C ILE A 53 1.99 6.39 -1.75
N LEU A 54 2.04 6.61 -0.42
CA LEU A 54 0.91 7.13 0.36
C LEU A 54 0.42 8.48 -0.17
N LYS A 55 1.33 9.45 -0.36
CA LYS A 55 0.98 10.78 -0.90
C LYS A 55 0.27 10.72 -2.25
N ARG A 56 0.66 9.77 -3.10
CA ARG A 56 0.03 9.59 -4.41
C ARG A 56 -1.34 8.96 -4.29
N ILE A 57 -1.49 7.98 -3.41
CA ILE A 57 -2.81 7.40 -3.11
C ILE A 57 -3.74 8.50 -2.58
N GLU A 58 -3.27 9.36 -1.67
CA GLU A 58 -4.04 10.48 -1.14
C GLU A 58 -4.43 11.47 -2.24
N TYR A 59 -3.48 11.91 -3.06
CA TYR A 59 -3.75 12.80 -4.20
C TYR A 59 -4.80 12.23 -5.16
N MET A 60 -4.77 10.93 -5.44
CA MET A 60 -5.78 10.29 -6.29
C MET A 60 -7.18 10.26 -5.67
N GLN A 61 -7.28 10.16 -4.34
CA GLN A 61 -8.56 10.15 -3.63
C GLN A 61 -9.18 11.55 -3.49
N GLU A 62 -8.38 12.62 -3.65
CA GLU A 62 -8.88 14.00 -3.63
C GLU A 62 -9.47 14.44 -4.98
N ILE A 63 -9.23 13.69 -6.05
CA ILE A 63 -9.65 14.02 -7.43
C ILE A 63 -10.92 13.26 -7.85
N ASP A 64 -11.26 12.16 -7.15
CA ASP A 64 -12.52 11.40 -7.29
C ASP A 64 -13.61 11.92 -6.33
#